data_AF-A0A183DPH2-F1
#
_entry.id   AF-A0A183DPH2-F1
#
_cell.length_a   1.000
_cell.length_b   1.000
_cell.length_c   1.000
_cell.angle_alpha   90.00
_cell.angle_beta   90.00
_cell.angle_gamma   90.00
#
_symmetry.space_group_name_H-M   'P 1'
#
loop_
_entity.id
_entity.type
_entity.pdbx_description
1 polymer ?
#
loop_
_entity_poly.entity_id
_entity_poly.type
_entity_poly.pdbx_seq_one_letter_code
_entity_poly.pdbx_strand_id
1 'polypeptide(L)'
;MLTPSENTAPNLKIELEKPFAGLCVEICCNNIDALRSAHMLHYYSRVDDRFPALCLIVSEWAKKVGIDDANMGFLSSYAWELLVLHFLQCGRVINKDPAGELLIQFFDYYSRFDFSENAISIKRGTVVKRATDKEDPVSWKPVQQRDRRAGLHAQRAGLLEDTQIFKMFIEDPFSECNASATVKQMSELLKIQGAFDIARDSFVGPHAREPLLSNIL
;
A
#
# COMPACT_ATOMS: atom_id res chain seq x y z
N MET A 1 -12.75 19.64 -26.40
CA MET A 1 -12.41 20.24 -25.09
C MET A 1 -12.44 19.12 -24.08
N LEU A 2 -11.28 18.58 -23.73
CA LEU A 2 -11.12 17.62 -22.63
C LEU A 2 -10.33 18.37 -21.56
N THR A 3 -10.95 18.68 -20.43
CA THR A 3 -10.26 19.20 -19.26
C THR A 3 -9.41 18.06 -18.68
N PRO A 4 -8.07 18.17 -18.63
CA PRO A 4 -7.26 17.18 -17.92
C PRO A 4 -7.55 17.29 -16.41
N SER A 5 -7.54 16.17 -15.70
CA SER A 5 -7.66 16.12 -14.25
C SER A 5 -6.49 16.85 -13.58
N GLU A 6 -6.70 18.11 -13.17
CA GLU A 6 -5.73 19.05 -12.58
C GLU A 6 -5.27 18.69 -11.14
N ASN A 7 -4.98 17.42 -10.81
CA ASN A 7 -4.65 17.07 -9.41
C ASN A 7 -3.57 16.01 -9.22
N THR A 8 -2.71 15.81 -10.21
CA THR A 8 -1.45 15.05 -10.05
C THR A 8 -0.32 15.94 -10.54
N ALA A 9 0.84 15.92 -9.87
CA ALA A 9 2.01 16.65 -10.36
C ALA A 9 2.20 16.37 -11.86
N PRO A 10 2.43 17.39 -12.70
CA PRO A 10 2.49 17.19 -14.14
C PRO A 10 3.59 16.17 -14.45
N ASN A 11 3.19 15.08 -15.10
CA ASN A 11 4.06 14.00 -15.52
C ASN A 11 4.27 14.07 -17.04
N LEU A 12 5.53 13.96 -17.46
CA LEU A 12 5.91 13.86 -18.85
C LEU A 12 6.37 12.42 -19.12
N LYS A 13 5.60 11.70 -19.93
CA LYS A 13 5.94 10.35 -20.38
C LYS A 13 6.65 10.42 -21.74
N ILE A 14 7.85 9.85 -21.81
CA ILE A 14 8.71 9.86 -23.00
C ILE A 14 9.06 8.41 -23.34
N GLU A 15 8.80 7.99 -24.57
CA GLU A 15 9.33 6.74 -25.12
C GLU A 15 10.64 7.04 -25.85
N LEU A 16 11.70 6.31 -25.51
CA LEU A 16 13.02 6.58 -26.08
C LEU A 16 13.19 5.89 -27.43
N GLU A 17 13.91 6.55 -28.34
CA GLU A 17 14.34 5.96 -29.61
C GLU A 17 15.61 5.10 -29.42
N LYS A 18 16.03 4.42 -30.49
CA LYS A 18 17.26 3.60 -30.49
C LYS A 18 18.49 4.45 -30.08
N PRO A 19 19.43 3.91 -29.28
CA PRO A 19 19.56 2.51 -28.87
C PRO A 19 18.70 2.11 -27.65
N PHE A 20 17.90 3.01 -27.10
CA PHE A 20 17.14 2.83 -25.86
C PHE A 20 15.66 2.45 -26.10
N ALA A 21 15.35 1.93 -27.29
CA ALA A 21 13.99 1.54 -27.66
C ALA A 21 13.42 0.52 -26.67
N GLY A 22 12.18 0.75 -26.23
CA GLY A 22 11.50 -0.07 -25.22
C GLY A 22 11.61 0.46 -23.79
N LEU A 23 12.42 1.50 -23.55
CA LEU A 23 12.43 2.23 -22.28
C LEU A 23 11.42 3.39 -22.31
N CYS A 24 10.54 3.41 -21.32
CA CYS A 24 9.64 4.50 -21.06
C CYS A 24 10.11 5.29 -19.84
N VAL A 25 10.32 6.59 -20.00
CA VAL A 25 10.76 7.50 -18.94
C VAL A 25 9.59 8.38 -18.56
N GLU A 26 9.27 8.41 -17.27
CA GLU A 26 8.25 9.31 -16.71
C GLU A 26 8.94 10.35 -15.82
N ILE A 27 8.79 11.63 -16.15
CA ILE A 27 9.39 12.75 -15.44
C ILE A 27 8.28 13.51 -14.70
N CYS A 28 8.36 13.53 -13.37
CA CYS A 28 7.45 14.29 -12.53
C CYS A 28 8.14 15.57 -12.01
N CYS A 29 7.54 16.73 -12.24
CA CYS A 29 8.09 18.00 -11.77
C CYS A 29 7.62 18.31 -10.33
N ASN A 30 8.55 18.68 -9.45
CA ASN A 30 8.30 19.12 -8.06
C ASN A 30 7.53 18.12 -7.17
N ASN A 31 7.62 16.82 -7.44
CA ASN A 31 7.04 15.80 -6.58
C ASN A 31 8.03 15.35 -5.48
N ILE A 32 8.21 16.20 -4.47
CA ILE A 32 9.16 15.96 -3.37
C ILE A 32 8.78 14.75 -2.52
N ASP A 33 7.50 14.45 -2.38
CA ASP A 33 7.06 13.28 -1.60
C ASP A 33 7.43 11.98 -2.31
N ALA A 34 7.21 11.89 -3.64
CA ALA A 34 7.65 10.73 -4.40
C ALA A 34 9.18 10.52 -4.29
N LEU A 35 9.96 11.60 -4.28
CA LEU A 35 11.40 11.52 -4.04
C LEU A 35 11.72 10.96 -2.64
N ARG A 36 11.03 11.42 -1.59
CA ARG A 36 11.21 10.93 -0.21
C ARG A 36 10.81 9.47 -0.07
N SER A 37 9.67 9.08 -0.63
CA SER A 37 9.19 7.69 -0.64
C SER A 37 10.18 6.78 -1.38
N ALA A 38 10.68 7.18 -2.54
CA ALA A 38 11.70 6.43 -3.27
C ALA A 38 13.00 6.28 -2.46
N HIS A 39 13.46 7.35 -1.81
CA HIS A 39 14.65 7.30 -0.97
C HIS A 39 14.47 6.39 0.26
N MET A 40 13.29 6.42 0.89
CA MET A 40 12.95 5.56 2.01
C MET A 40 12.94 4.08 1.60
N LEU A 41 12.25 3.73 0.51
CA LEU A 41 12.18 2.36 0.02
C LEU A 41 13.55 1.84 -0.42
N HIS A 42 14.35 2.70 -1.05
CA HIS A 42 15.75 2.37 -1.39
C HIS A 42 16.60 2.15 -0.14
N TYR A 43 16.37 2.90 0.94
CA TYR A 43 17.06 2.65 2.20
C TYR A 43 16.68 1.28 2.78
N TYR A 44 15.38 0.97 2.85
CA TYR A 44 14.91 -0.33 3.34
C TYR A 44 15.39 -1.51 2.48
N SER A 45 15.51 -1.34 1.17
CA SER A 45 16.04 -2.40 0.29
C SER A 45 17.52 -2.71 0.51
N ARG A 46 18.27 -1.78 1.12
CA ARG A 46 19.66 -2.00 1.51
C ARG A 46 19.82 -2.52 2.94
N VAL A 47 18.78 -2.36 3.76
CA VAL A 47 18.77 -2.89 5.13
C VAL A 47 18.48 -4.38 5.12
N ASP A 48 17.57 -4.83 4.27
CA ASP A 48 17.20 -6.24 4.13
C ASP A 48 16.98 -6.61 2.66
N ASP A 49 17.87 -7.45 2.12
CA ASP A 49 17.81 -7.91 0.72
C ASP A 49 16.55 -8.72 0.40
N ARG A 50 15.82 -9.22 1.42
CA ARG A 50 14.55 -9.93 1.22
C ARG A 50 13.41 -8.97 0.90
N PHE A 51 13.48 -7.71 1.34
CA PHE A 51 12.47 -6.69 1.03
C PHE A 51 12.26 -6.50 -0.48
N PRO A 52 13.30 -6.18 -1.29
CA PRO A 52 13.12 -6.01 -2.73
C PRO A 52 12.67 -7.30 -3.42
N ALA A 53 13.13 -8.47 -2.96
CA ALA A 53 12.69 -9.75 -3.49
C ALA A 53 11.18 -9.98 -3.27
N LEU A 54 10.68 -9.69 -2.06
CA LEU A 54 9.27 -9.78 -1.73
C LEU A 54 8.43 -8.77 -2.52
N CYS A 55 8.87 -7.51 -2.61
CA CYS A 55 8.17 -6.48 -3.39
C CYS A 55 8.00 -6.89 -4.86
N LEU A 56 9.05 -7.43 -5.49
CA LEU A 56 8.99 -7.91 -6.87
C LEU A 56 7.98 -9.04 -7.04
N ILE A 57 8.02 -10.06 -6.17
CA ILE A 57 7.12 -11.21 -6.27
C ILE A 57 5.67 -10.80 -6.01
N VAL A 58 5.43 -9.98 -4.99
CA VAL A 58 4.08 -9.49 -4.64
C VAL A 58 3.52 -8.60 -5.75
N SER A 59 4.32 -7.69 -6.32
CA SER A 59 3.87 -6.86 -7.44
C SER A 59 3.50 -7.70 -8.66
N GLU A 60 4.34 -8.66 -9.04
CA GLU A 60 4.03 -9.53 -10.19
C GLU A 60 2.83 -10.44 -9.94
N TRP A 61 2.66 -10.93 -8.70
CA TRP A 61 1.46 -11.66 -8.30
C TRP A 61 0.20 -10.78 -8.42
N ALA A 62 0.24 -9.55 -7.89
CA ALA A 62 -0.90 -8.63 -7.91
C ALA A 62 -1.31 -8.26 -9.34
N LYS A 63 -0.34 -8.06 -10.25
CA LYS A 63 -0.61 -7.86 -11.69
C LYS A 63 -1.30 -9.06 -12.33
N LYS A 64 -0.82 -10.28 -12.06
CA LYS A 64 -1.40 -11.51 -12.61
C LYS A 64 -2.83 -11.76 -12.13
N VAL A 65 -3.13 -11.40 -10.88
CA VAL A 65 -4.48 -11.50 -10.30
C VAL A 65 -5.39 -10.34 -10.76
N GLY A 66 -4.80 -9.24 -11.25
CA GLY A 66 -5.54 -8.07 -11.74
C GLY A 66 -5.95 -7.10 -10.63
N ILE A 67 -5.16 -7.01 -9.55
CA ILE A 67 -5.36 -6.11 -8.40
C ILE A 67 -4.21 -5.09 -8.23
N ASP A 68 -3.38 -4.89 -9.26
CA ASP A 68 -2.31 -3.88 -9.33
C ASP A 68 -2.64 -2.85 -10.43
N ASP A 69 -3.75 -2.12 -10.25
CA ASP A 69 -4.12 -1.00 -11.14
C ASP A 69 -4.89 0.08 -10.38
N ALA A 70 -4.18 1.16 -10.07
CA ALA A 70 -4.72 2.34 -9.39
C ALA A 70 -5.85 3.03 -10.17
N ASN A 71 -5.85 2.95 -11.51
CA ASN A 71 -6.90 3.56 -12.34
C ASN A 71 -8.20 2.77 -12.29
N MET A 72 -8.13 1.48 -11.95
CA MET A 72 -9.28 0.58 -11.81
C MET A 72 -9.77 0.46 -10.36
N GLY A 73 -9.31 1.34 -9.46
CA GLY A 73 -9.70 1.33 -8.05
C GLY A 73 -8.95 0.31 -7.18
N PHE A 74 -7.87 -0.29 -7.68
CA PHE A 74 -7.02 -1.19 -6.92
C PHE A 74 -5.77 -0.49 -6.39
N LEU A 75 -4.89 -1.24 -5.72
CA LEU A 75 -3.67 -0.70 -5.13
C LEU A 75 -2.65 -0.34 -6.21
N SER A 76 -1.88 0.72 -5.94
CA SER A 76 -0.69 1.05 -6.72
C SER A 76 0.49 0.17 -6.30
N SER A 77 1.51 0.06 -7.15
CA SER A 77 2.73 -0.68 -6.81
C SER A 77 3.39 -0.15 -5.52
N TYR A 78 3.36 1.16 -5.31
CA TYR A 78 3.83 1.77 -4.06
C TYR A 78 3.02 1.32 -2.83
N ALA A 79 1.69 1.26 -2.94
CA ALA A 79 0.86 0.76 -1.83
C ALA A 79 1.14 -0.72 -1.51
N TRP A 80 1.42 -1.54 -2.53
CA TRP A 80 1.87 -2.93 -2.34
C TRP A 80 3.22 -3.00 -1.62
N GLU A 81 4.20 -2.16 -2.00
CA GLU A 81 5.49 -2.07 -1.31
C GLU A 81 5.34 -1.65 0.16
N LEU A 82 4.40 -0.75 0.47
CA LEU A 82 4.08 -0.36 1.84
C LEU A 82 3.48 -1.52 2.65
N LEU A 83 2.64 -2.39 2.05
CA LEU A 83 2.17 -3.59 2.73
C LEU A 83 3.31 -4.55 3.05
N VAL A 84 4.23 -4.77 2.10
CA VAL A 84 5.41 -5.61 2.34
C VAL A 84 6.27 -5.01 3.45
N LEU A 85 6.51 -3.69 3.42
CA LEU A 85 7.28 -2.99 4.44
C LEU A 85 6.64 -3.14 5.83
N HIS A 86 5.35 -2.88 5.95
CA HIS A 86 4.61 -3.04 7.20
C HIS A 86 4.68 -4.48 7.71
N PHE A 87 4.48 -5.48 6.84
CA PHE A 87 4.58 -6.88 7.24
C PHE A 87 5.95 -7.21 7.84
N LEU A 88 7.03 -6.72 7.24
CA LEU A 88 8.38 -6.91 7.78
C LEU A 88 8.62 -6.11 9.07
N GLN A 89 7.97 -4.95 9.24
CA GLN A 89 8.05 -4.15 10.47
C GLN A 89 7.28 -4.75 11.65
N CYS A 90 6.10 -5.34 11.41
CA CYS A 90 5.27 -5.98 12.43
C CYS A 90 5.77 -7.38 12.83
N GLY A 91 6.74 -7.92 12.09
CA GLY A 91 7.40 -9.18 12.40
C GLY A 91 8.39 -9.07 13.57
N ARG A 92 9.03 -10.19 13.90
CA ARG A 92 10.01 -10.30 14.98
C ARG A 92 11.18 -9.32 14.80
N VAL A 93 11.73 -8.85 15.92
CA VAL A 93 12.91 -7.96 16.01
C VAL A 93 14.13 -8.48 15.21
N ILE A 94 14.27 -9.81 15.09
CA ILE A 94 15.25 -10.43 14.18
C ILE A 94 14.54 -11.57 13.44
N ASN A 95 14.24 -11.35 12.17
CA ASN A 95 13.68 -12.39 11.31
C ASN A 95 14.80 -13.09 10.53
N LYS A 96 14.96 -14.41 10.70
CA LYS A 96 15.93 -15.24 9.96
C LYS A 96 15.27 -16.15 8.92
N ASP A 97 13.97 -16.04 8.73
CA ASP A 97 13.23 -16.86 7.80
C ASP A 97 13.66 -16.51 6.36
N PRO A 98 13.78 -17.50 5.47
CA PRO A 98 14.09 -17.25 4.07
C PRO A 98 12.92 -16.53 3.38
N ALA A 99 13.21 -15.83 2.28
CA ALA A 99 12.21 -15.03 1.55
C ALA A 99 10.95 -15.83 1.15
N GLY A 100 11.09 -17.12 0.83
CA GLY A 100 9.94 -17.99 0.51
C GLY A 100 8.99 -18.19 1.70
N GLU A 101 9.51 -18.39 2.91
CA GLU A 101 8.69 -18.51 4.12
C GLU A 101 8.02 -17.19 4.46
N LEU A 102 8.74 -16.07 4.32
CA LEU A 102 8.18 -14.73 4.52
C LEU A 102 7.05 -14.42 3.55
N LEU A 103 7.14 -14.90 2.31
CA LEU A 103 6.09 -14.72 1.32
C LEU A 103 4.80 -15.46 1.71
N ILE A 104 4.92 -16.70 2.19
CA ILE A 104 3.76 -17.49 2.66
C ILE A 104 3.13 -16.80 3.87
N GLN A 105 3.96 -16.38 4.83
CA GLN A 105 3.52 -15.64 6.02
C GLN A 105 2.85 -14.31 5.66
N PHE A 106 3.34 -13.60 4.63
CA PHE A 106 2.74 -12.36 4.14
C PHE A 106 1.30 -12.60 3.64
N PHE A 107 1.09 -13.64 2.83
CA PHE A 107 -0.25 -13.97 2.35
C PHE A 107 -1.18 -14.43 3.47
N ASP A 108 -0.69 -15.23 4.41
CA ASP A 108 -1.46 -15.65 5.58
C ASP A 108 -1.84 -14.47 6.49
N TYR A 109 -0.89 -13.56 6.74
CA TYR A 109 -1.10 -12.36 7.55
C TYR A 109 -2.23 -11.49 6.97
N TYR A 110 -2.13 -11.11 5.70
CA TYR A 110 -3.11 -10.22 5.08
C TYR A 110 -4.44 -10.89 4.73
N SER A 111 -4.46 -12.21 4.56
CA SER A 111 -5.70 -12.99 4.47
C SER A 111 -6.52 -12.92 5.77
N ARG A 112 -5.88 -12.76 6.93
CA ARG A 112 -6.55 -12.62 8.24
C ARG A 112 -6.73 -11.17 8.68
N PHE A 113 -6.11 -10.23 7.99
CA PHE A 113 -6.13 -8.83 8.36
C PHE A 113 -7.51 -8.22 8.10
N ASP A 114 -8.11 -7.66 9.14
CA ASP A 114 -9.39 -6.96 9.02
C ASP A 114 -9.18 -5.50 8.58
N PHE A 115 -9.25 -5.27 7.27
CA PHE A 115 -9.15 -3.94 6.67
C PHE A 115 -10.35 -3.02 6.95
N SER A 116 -11.46 -3.56 7.45
CA SER A 116 -12.65 -2.76 7.77
C SER A 116 -12.48 -2.01 9.09
N GLU A 117 -11.84 -2.64 10.07
CA GLU A 117 -11.65 -2.09 11.41
C GLU A 117 -10.23 -1.53 11.65
N ASN A 118 -9.26 -1.94 10.84
CA ASN A 118 -7.86 -1.59 11.06
C ASN A 118 -7.25 -0.80 9.90
N ALA A 119 -6.25 0.01 10.23
CA ALA A 119 -5.41 0.76 9.32
C ALA A 119 -3.93 0.45 9.58
N ILE A 120 -3.10 0.71 8.58
CA ILE A 120 -1.67 0.41 8.60
C ILE A 120 -0.89 1.71 8.79
N SER A 121 -0.11 1.82 9.86
CA SER A 121 0.82 2.94 10.07
C SER A 121 2.25 2.51 9.74
N ILE A 122 2.81 3.09 8.68
CA ILE A 122 4.16 2.81 8.20
C ILE A 122 5.22 3.45 9.10
N LYS A 123 4.95 4.65 9.63
CA LYS A 123 5.90 5.33 10.53
C LYS A 123 6.08 4.57 11.83
N ARG A 124 4.99 4.01 12.36
CA ARG A 124 4.99 3.28 13.63
C ARG A 124 5.33 1.80 13.44
N GLY A 125 5.13 1.26 12.22
CA GLY A 125 5.24 -0.18 11.98
C GLY A 125 4.18 -0.95 12.76
N THR A 126 2.98 -0.39 12.90
CA THR A 126 1.90 -0.95 13.72
C THR A 126 0.53 -0.82 13.06
N VAL A 127 -0.39 -1.66 13.52
CA VAL A 127 -1.82 -1.60 13.18
C VAL A 127 -2.54 -0.60 14.09
N VAL A 128 -3.40 0.24 13.52
CA VAL A 128 -4.19 1.27 14.22
C VAL A 128 -5.69 1.00 14.02
N LYS A 129 -6.52 1.20 15.06
CA LYS A 129 -7.98 1.02 14.98
C LYS A 129 -8.67 2.22 14.32
N ARG A 130 -9.69 1.96 13.49
CA ARG A 130 -10.39 2.97 12.67
C ARG A 130 -11.49 3.79 13.39
N ALA A 131 -11.62 3.70 14.72
CA ALA A 131 -12.52 4.57 15.50
C ALA A 131 -12.24 4.51 17.01
N THR A 132 -11.68 5.59 17.57
CA THR A 132 -11.76 6.13 18.97
C THR A 132 -10.51 6.90 19.39
N ASP A 133 -9.39 6.75 18.68
CA ASP A 133 -8.16 7.48 18.98
C ASP A 133 -8.09 8.85 18.29
N LYS A 134 -7.46 9.81 18.96
CA LYS A 134 -7.24 11.17 18.42
C LYS A 134 -6.32 11.19 17.18
N GLU A 135 -5.66 10.07 16.88
CA GLU A 135 -4.79 9.82 15.71
C GLU A 135 -5.49 8.94 14.67
N ASP A 136 -6.80 9.10 14.55
CA ASP A 136 -7.64 8.37 13.60
C ASP A 136 -7.09 8.51 12.15
N PRO A 137 -6.97 7.39 11.39
CA PRO A 137 -6.79 7.39 9.94
C PRO A 137 -7.77 8.29 9.18
N VAL A 138 -8.89 8.68 9.80
CA VAL A 138 -9.83 9.72 9.34
C VAL A 138 -9.14 11.06 9.04
N SER A 139 -8.01 11.36 9.68
CA SER A 139 -7.20 12.55 9.36
C SER A 139 -6.40 12.43 8.06
N TRP A 140 -6.15 11.21 7.58
CA TRP A 140 -5.35 10.96 6.38
C TRP A 140 -6.16 11.27 5.13
N LYS A 141 -5.76 12.33 4.43
CA LYS A 141 -6.47 12.81 3.25
C LYS A 141 -6.25 11.89 2.05
N PRO A 142 -7.13 11.90 1.05
CA PRO A 142 -6.82 11.28 -0.23
C PRO A 142 -5.59 11.96 -0.84
N VAL A 143 -4.67 11.20 -1.44
CA VAL A 143 -3.45 11.71 -2.11
C VAL A 143 -3.75 12.85 -3.12
N GLN A 144 -4.95 12.86 -3.69
CA GLN A 144 -5.41 13.83 -4.70
C GLN A 144 -5.97 15.15 -4.12
N GLN A 145 -6.19 15.27 -2.80
CA GLN A 145 -6.86 16.43 -2.17
C GLN A 145 -5.87 17.45 -1.58
N ARG A 146 -4.74 17.63 -2.25
CA ARG A 146 -3.54 18.30 -1.72
C ARG A 146 -3.65 19.83 -1.60
N ASP A 147 -4.55 20.49 -2.33
CA ASP A 147 -4.68 21.95 -2.28
C ASP A 147 -6.11 22.39 -2.01
N ARG A 148 -6.41 22.75 -0.75
CA ARG A 148 -7.18 23.97 -0.40
C ARG A 148 -6.82 24.46 1.02
N ARG A 149 -6.10 25.58 1.05
CA ARG A 149 -6.02 26.59 2.12
C ARG A 149 -5.27 26.22 3.40
N ALA A 150 -4.05 26.76 3.48
CA ALA A 150 -3.64 27.47 4.67
C ALA A 150 -4.75 28.49 5.05
N GLY A 151 -5.27 28.38 6.27
CA GLY A 151 -6.22 29.32 6.85
C GLY A 151 -7.69 28.87 6.77
N LEU A 152 -8.15 28.14 7.77
CA LEU A 152 -9.31 28.51 8.60
C LEU A 152 -9.44 27.54 9.77
N HIS A 153 -9.55 28.09 10.98
CA HIS A 153 -10.06 27.37 12.14
C HIS A 153 -11.43 26.74 11.81
N ALA A 154 -11.57 25.43 12.01
CA ALA A 154 -12.87 24.78 12.08
C ALA A 154 -12.81 23.58 13.04
N GLN A 155 -13.00 23.92 14.31
CA GLN A 155 -13.88 23.27 15.28
C GLN A 155 -14.48 21.90 14.90
N ARG A 156 -14.21 20.91 15.77
CA ARG A 156 -14.87 19.60 15.87
C ARG A 156 -16.41 19.70 15.82
N ALA A 157 -17.05 18.95 14.91
CA ALA A 157 -18.34 18.26 15.11
C ALA A 157 -18.71 17.46 13.84
N GLY A 158 -18.89 16.15 13.97
CA GLY A 158 -19.44 15.26 12.93
C GLY A 158 -18.39 14.41 12.21
N LEU A 159 -18.40 13.10 12.44
CA LEU A 159 -17.77 12.14 11.51
C LEU A 159 -18.54 12.22 10.20
N LEU A 160 -17.93 12.85 9.19
CA LEU A 160 -18.51 13.12 7.87
C LEU A 160 -18.52 11.84 7.02
N GLU A 161 -19.55 11.67 6.19
CA GLU A 161 -19.80 10.55 5.26
C GLU A 161 -18.58 10.13 4.38
N ASP A 162 -17.56 10.99 4.31
CA ASP A 162 -16.34 10.82 3.51
C ASP A 162 -15.43 9.64 3.94
N THR A 163 -15.48 9.21 5.20
CA THR A 163 -14.59 8.13 5.71
C THR A 163 -15.09 6.75 5.32
N GLN A 164 -16.39 6.63 5.02
CA GLN A 164 -16.98 5.43 4.42
C GLN A 164 -16.60 5.29 2.95
N ILE A 165 -16.06 6.33 2.30
CA ILE A 165 -15.67 6.28 0.90
C ILE A 165 -14.52 5.32 0.69
N PHE A 166 -13.53 5.28 1.58
CA PHE A 166 -12.37 4.39 1.44
C PHE A 166 -12.56 3.10 2.21
N LYS A 167 -12.18 1.98 1.60
CA LYS A 167 -12.34 0.65 2.19
C LYS A 167 -11.06 0.11 2.81
N MET A 168 -9.92 0.70 2.47
CA MET A 168 -8.59 0.30 2.94
C MET A 168 -7.77 1.54 3.30
N PHE A 169 -6.96 1.45 4.37
CA PHE A 169 -6.18 2.57 4.91
C PHE A 169 -4.72 2.18 5.14
N ILE A 170 -3.83 2.81 4.38
CA ILE A 170 -2.38 2.69 4.52
C ILE A 170 -1.81 4.10 4.64
N GLU A 171 -1.12 4.37 5.75
CA GLU A 171 -0.43 5.64 5.97
C GLU A 171 0.67 5.82 4.92
N ASP A 172 0.68 6.96 4.22
CA ASP A 172 1.89 7.41 3.56
C ASP A 172 2.83 8.08 4.59
N PRO A 173 4.10 7.68 4.69
CA PRO A 173 5.00 8.19 5.72
C PRO A 173 5.47 9.64 5.49
N PHE A 174 5.28 10.21 4.30
CA PHE A 174 5.77 11.56 3.98
C PHE A 174 4.67 12.54 3.60
N SER A 175 3.49 12.04 3.27
CA SER A 175 2.27 12.78 3.06
C SER A 175 1.25 12.32 4.09
N GLU A 176 0.51 13.21 4.73
CA GLU A 176 -0.57 12.84 5.67
C GLU A 176 -1.79 12.27 4.91
N CYS A 177 -1.53 11.30 4.04
CA CYS A 177 -2.45 10.80 3.04
C CYS A 177 -2.60 9.28 3.12
N ASN A 178 -3.72 8.78 2.61
CA ASN A 178 -3.99 7.36 2.47
C ASN A 178 -3.44 6.84 1.13
N ALA A 179 -2.39 6.00 1.18
CA ALA A 179 -1.77 5.39 -0.01
C ALA A 179 -2.69 4.42 -0.75
N SER A 180 -3.76 3.91 -0.10
CA SER A 180 -4.80 3.07 -0.71
C SER A 180 -6.10 3.83 -1.01
N ALA A 181 -6.05 5.16 -1.18
CA ALA A 181 -7.22 5.99 -1.47
C ALA A 181 -7.93 5.65 -2.81
N THR A 182 -7.37 4.79 -3.63
CA THR A 182 -8.01 4.27 -4.84
C THR A 182 -9.11 3.25 -4.54
N VAL A 183 -8.99 2.50 -3.43
CA VAL A 183 -9.94 1.44 -3.04
C VAL A 183 -11.16 2.06 -2.36
N LYS A 184 -12.21 2.28 -3.14
CA LYS A 184 -13.42 3.00 -2.70
C LYS A 184 -14.66 2.11 -2.62
N GLN A 185 -14.67 1.01 -3.38
CA GLN A 185 -15.80 0.09 -3.43
C GLN A 185 -15.53 -1.15 -2.59
N MET A 186 -16.60 -1.68 -1.97
CA MET A 186 -16.48 -2.93 -1.22
C MET A 186 -16.12 -4.11 -2.13
N SER A 187 -16.57 -4.09 -3.38
CA SER A 187 -16.21 -5.09 -4.40
C SER A 187 -14.70 -5.13 -4.68
N GLU A 188 -14.02 -3.98 -4.66
CA GLU A 188 -12.56 -3.89 -4.84
C GLU A 188 -11.84 -4.48 -3.62
N LEU A 189 -12.25 -4.10 -2.40
CA LEU A 189 -11.70 -4.66 -1.17
C LEU A 189 -11.91 -6.18 -1.09
N LEU A 190 -13.11 -6.67 -1.40
CA LEU A 190 -13.42 -8.10 -1.38
C LEU A 190 -12.60 -8.89 -2.41
N LYS A 191 -12.30 -8.30 -3.57
CA LYS A 191 -11.39 -8.92 -4.56
C LYS A 191 -9.96 -9.02 -4.02
N ILE A 192 -9.48 -7.95 -3.37
CA ILE A 192 -8.16 -7.96 -2.72
C ILE A 192 -8.13 -9.02 -1.62
N GLN A 193 -9.13 -9.07 -0.75
CA GLN A 193 -9.23 -10.06 0.33
C GLN A 193 -9.27 -11.50 -0.21
N GLY A 194 -10.14 -11.75 -1.20
CA GLY A 194 -10.26 -13.07 -1.82
C GLY A 194 -8.97 -13.49 -2.53
N ALA A 195 -8.22 -12.55 -3.11
CA ALA A 195 -6.91 -12.84 -3.69
C ALA A 195 -5.91 -13.29 -2.63
N PHE A 196 -5.87 -12.64 -1.46
CA PHE A 196 -5.04 -13.08 -0.34
C PHE A 196 -5.43 -14.47 0.16
N ASP A 197 -6.73 -14.75 0.29
CA ASP A 197 -7.24 -16.08 0.70
C ASP A 197 -6.81 -17.17 -0.28
N ILE A 198 -7.01 -16.94 -1.59
CA ILE A 198 -6.61 -17.88 -2.65
C ILE A 198 -5.09 -18.08 -2.65
N ALA A 199 -4.31 -17.01 -2.48
CA ALA A 199 -2.86 -17.09 -2.44
C ALA A 199 -2.41 -17.93 -1.23
N ARG A 200 -2.91 -17.63 -0.03
CA ARG A 200 -2.66 -18.40 1.19
C ARG A 200 -2.99 -19.89 0.97
N ASP A 201 -4.18 -20.19 0.50
CA ASP A 201 -4.65 -21.57 0.33
C ASP A 201 -3.89 -22.33 -0.76
N SER A 202 -3.34 -21.63 -1.75
CA SER A 202 -2.47 -22.23 -2.79
C SER A 202 -1.13 -22.70 -2.22
N PHE A 203 -0.64 -22.07 -1.16
CA PHE A 203 0.53 -22.52 -0.41
C PHE A 203 0.17 -23.50 0.72
N VAL A 204 -1.08 -23.47 1.20
CA VAL A 204 -1.62 -24.32 2.27
C VAL A 204 -2.62 -25.35 1.69
N GLY A 205 -2.16 -26.24 0.81
CA GLY A 205 -2.96 -27.36 0.30
C GLY A 205 -3.20 -28.49 1.32
N PRO A 206 -3.98 -29.55 0.99
CA PRO A 206 -4.22 -30.71 1.86
C PRO A 206 -2.96 -31.55 2.20
N HIS A 207 -1.81 -31.22 1.60
CA HIS A 207 -0.49 -31.80 1.90
C HIS A 207 0.54 -30.75 2.35
N ALA A 208 0.15 -29.47 2.44
CA ALA A 208 1.02 -28.43 2.95
C ALA A 208 1.02 -28.48 4.48
N ARG A 209 2.21 -28.48 5.07
CA ARG A 209 2.35 -28.35 6.53
C ARG A 209 1.88 -26.95 6.92
N GLU A 210 1.03 -26.85 7.94
CA GLU A 210 0.64 -25.57 8.53
C GLU A 210 1.89 -24.74 8.84
N PRO A 211 1.97 -23.48 8.40
CA PRO A 211 2.93 -22.55 8.96
C PRO A 211 2.54 -22.35 10.43
N LEU A 212 3.43 -22.77 11.34
CA LEU A 212 3.21 -22.69 12.78
C LEU A 212 3.11 -21.23 13.22
N LEU A 213 1.87 -20.73 13.34
CA LEU A 213 1.57 -19.37 13.81
C LEU A 213 2.15 -19.07 15.20
N SER A 214 2.39 -20.11 16.02
CA SER A 214 3.04 -20.02 17.34
C SER A 214 4.48 -19.52 17.29
N ASN A 215 5.06 -19.40 16.10
CA ASN A 215 6.36 -18.79 15.92
C ASN A 215 6.24 -17.27 15.75
N ILE A 216 5.15 -16.73 15.21
CA ILE A 216 5.06 -15.31 14.82
C ILE A 216 4.56 -14.40 15.96
N LEU A 217 3.93 -14.96 17.01
CA LEU A 217 3.45 -14.23 18.19
C LEU A 217 4.29 -14.51 19.44
#